data_AF-A0A563EUN4-F1
#
_entry.id   AF-A0A563EUN4-F1
#
_cell.length_a   1.000
_cell.length_b   1.000
_cell.length_c   1.000
_cell.angle_alpha   90.00
_cell.angle_beta   90.00
_cell.angle_gamma   90.00
#
_symmetry.space_group_name_H-M   'P 1'
#
loop_
_entity.id
_entity.type
_entity.pdbx_description
1 polymer ?
#
loop_
_entity_poly.entity_id
_entity_poly.type
_entity_poly.pdbx_seq_one_letter_code
_entity_poly.pdbx_strand_id
1 'polypeptide(L)'
;MSTTPASPDGHTPAPQDLAELLARWAGQAPRWDAEISELADWFELKVLLLIPITADPWHDDYEQAWHMSRLAARTATSLRDKEAGR
;
A
#
# COMPACT_ATOMS: atom_id res chain seq x y z
N MET A 1 43.97 -2.49 -30.42
CA MET A 1 42.53 -2.34 -30.73
C MET A 1 41.78 -3.17 -29.71
N SER A 2 41.12 -2.53 -28.75
CA SER A 2 40.32 -3.21 -27.72
C SER A 2 38.87 -2.79 -27.90
N THR A 3 38.02 -3.71 -28.31
CA THR A 3 36.58 -3.51 -28.39
C THR A 3 35.96 -3.74 -27.03
N THR A 4 35.46 -2.68 -26.41
CA THR A 4 34.60 -2.73 -25.22
C THR A 4 33.31 -3.46 -25.57
N PRO A 5 32.90 -4.52 -24.84
CA PRO A 5 31.57 -5.09 -25.02
C PRO A 5 30.53 -4.11 -24.46
N ALA A 6 29.51 -3.80 -25.27
CA ALA A 6 28.33 -3.08 -24.82
C ALA A 6 27.62 -3.90 -23.74
N SER A 7 27.40 -3.31 -22.57
CA SER A 7 26.52 -3.87 -21.54
C SER A 7 25.08 -3.91 -22.08
N PRO A 8 24.45 -5.10 -22.20
CA PRO A 8 23.06 -5.22 -22.57
C PRO A 8 22.21 -5.32 -21.30
N ASP A 9 22.26 -4.32 -20.43
CA ASP A 9 21.41 -4.29 -19.25
C ASP A 9 20.74 -2.92 -19.13
N GLY A 10 19.97 -2.60 -20.17
CA GLY A 10 18.83 -1.72 -20.01
C GLY A 10 17.85 -2.40 -19.05
N HIS A 11 18.06 -2.21 -17.75
CA HIS A 11 17.09 -2.47 -16.70
C HIS A 11 15.86 -1.61 -16.97
N THR A 12 15.02 -2.07 -17.88
CA THR A 12 13.62 -1.68 -17.89
C THR A 12 13.05 -2.36 -16.66
N PRO A 13 12.65 -1.62 -15.60
CA PRO A 13 11.97 -2.26 -14.48
C PRO A 13 10.79 -3.02 -15.09
N ALA A 14 10.70 -4.33 -14.79
CA ALA A 14 9.52 -5.11 -15.12
C ALA A 14 8.29 -4.29 -14.68
N PRO A 15 7.20 -4.26 -15.47
CA PRO A 15 6.00 -3.55 -15.05
C PRO A 15 5.65 -4.05 -13.66
N GLN A 16 5.79 -3.19 -12.65
CA GLN A 16 5.42 -3.54 -11.28
C GLN A 16 3.97 -4.00 -11.38
N ASP A 17 3.70 -5.22 -10.91
CA ASP A 17 2.33 -5.69 -10.86
C ASP A 17 1.55 -4.67 -10.05
N LEU A 18 0.35 -4.32 -10.52
CA LEU A 18 -0.49 -3.31 -9.87
C LEU A 18 -0.64 -3.64 -8.38
N ALA A 19 -0.73 -4.94 -8.04
CA ALA A 19 -0.71 -5.44 -6.67
C ALA A 19 0.52 -4.98 -5.86
N GLU A 20 1.73 -5.14 -6.40
CA GLU A 20 2.98 -4.77 -5.74
C GLU A 20 3.06 -3.25 -5.49
N LEU A 21 2.60 -2.46 -6.47
CA LEU A 21 2.53 -1.00 -6.35
C LEU A 21 1.51 -0.57 -5.29
N LEU A 22 0.35 -1.22 -5.23
CA LEU A 22 -0.67 -0.96 -4.22
C LEU A 22 -0.19 -1.34 -2.81
N ALA A 23 0.49 -2.48 -2.66
CA ALA A 23 1.09 -2.91 -1.40
C ALA A 23 2.17 -1.93 -0.93
N ARG A 24 3.03 -1.46 -1.85
CA ARG A 24 4.06 -0.47 -1.54
C ARG A 24 3.48 0.88 -1.14
N TRP A 25 2.48 1.37 -1.85
CA TRP A 25 1.80 2.61 -1.50
C TRP A 25 1.10 2.51 -0.14
N ALA A 26 0.42 1.39 0.12
CA ALA A 26 -0.23 1.11 1.40
C ALA A 26 0.77 1.19 2.58
N GLY A 27 2.06 0.95 2.35
CA GLY A 27 3.11 1.11 3.36
C GLY A 27 3.44 2.57 3.75
N GLN A 28 3.01 3.57 2.98
CA GLN A 28 3.43 4.97 3.17
C GLN A 28 2.54 5.75 4.14
N ALA A 29 2.99 5.98 5.36
CA ALA A 29 2.21 6.74 6.34
C ALA A 29 2.09 8.25 5.97
N PRO A 30 0.93 8.89 6.21
CA PRO A 30 0.78 10.34 6.16
C PRO A 30 1.57 10.98 7.30
N ARG A 31 1.70 12.31 7.26
CA ARG A 31 2.40 13.01 8.34
C ARG A 31 1.61 12.89 9.65
N TRP A 32 2.32 12.71 10.76
CA TRP A 32 1.72 12.49 12.09
C TRP A 32 1.01 13.73 12.65
N ASP A 33 1.27 14.90 12.10
CA ASP A 33 0.67 16.19 12.45
C ASP A 33 -0.57 16.53 11.59
N ALA A 34 -1.01 15.63 10.71
CA ALA A 34 -2.21 15.80 9.92
C ALA A 34 -3.49 15.76 10.77
N GLU A 35 -4.56 16.38 10.26
CA GLU A 35 -5.88 16.35 10.87
C GLU A 35 -6.39 14.90 11.06
N ILE A 36 -7.15 14.64 12.12
CA ILE A 36 -7.70 13.31 12.41
C ILE A 36 -8.52 12.79 11.23
N SER A 37 -9.28 13.67 10.58
CA SER A 37 -10.08 13.38 9.37
C SER A 37 -9.20 12.88 8.22
N GLU A 38 -8.10 13.58 7.94
CA GLU A 38 -7.15 13.24 6.88
C GLU A 38 -6.43 11.90 7.17
N LEU A 39 -6.06 11.66 8.44
CA LEU A 39 -5.50 10.38 8.86
C LEU A 39 -6.52 9.24 8.67
N ALA A 40 -7.79 9.46 9.02
CA ALA A 40 -8.84 8.48 8.84
C ALA A 40 -9.06 8.15 7.36
N ASP A 41 -9.20 9.18 6.52
CA ASP A 41 -9.34 9.06 5.06
C ASP A 41 -8.17 8.27 4.45
N TRP A 42 -6.95 8.52 4.91
CA TRP A 42 -5.78 7.78 4.43
C TRP A 42 -5.84 6.28 4.76
N PHE A 43 -6.24 5.93 5.99
CA PHE A 43 -6.41 4.52 6.37
C PHE A 43 -7.56 3.85 5.61
N GLU A 44 -8.65 4.57 5.34
CA GLU A 44 -9.76 4.09 4.50
C GLU A 44 -9.29 3.83 3.06
N LEU A 45 -8.53 4.76 2.47
CA LEU A 45 -7.94 4.60 1.14
C LEU A 45 -6.99 3.40 1.08
N LYS A 46 -6.18 3.19 2.12
CA LYS A 46 -5.31 2.01 2.25
C LYS A 46 -6.08 0.69 2.20
N VAL A 47 -7.25 0.62 2.83
CA VAL A 47 -8.13 -0.57 2.74
C VAL A 47 -8.57 -0.79 1.29
N LEU A 48 -9.04 0.27 0.62
CA LEU A 48 -9.53 0.20 -0.76
C LEU A 48 -8.44 -0.26 -1.74
N LEU A 49 -7.22 0.24 -1.58
CA LEU A 49 -6.10 -0.10 -2.46
C LEU A 49 -5.62 -1.55 -2.29
N LEU A 50 -5.86 -2.18 -1.13
CA LEU A 50 -5.51 -3.59 -0.91
C LEU A 50 -6.58 -4.57 -1.39
N ILE A 51 -7.77 -4.09 -1.82
CA ILE A 51 -8.86 -4.95 -2.31
C ILE A 51 -8.39 -5.92 -3.40
N PRO A 52 -7.67 -5.51 -4.46
CA PRO A 52 -7.26 -6.43 -5.52
C PRO A 52 -6.42 -7.62 -5.03
N ILE A 53 -5.58 -7.41 -4.02
CA ILE A 53 -4.73 -8.45 -3.41
C ILE A 53 -5.57 -9.32 -2.46
N THR A 54 -6.41 -8.69 -1.62
CA THR A 54 -7.24 -9.41 -0.63
C THR A 54 -8.45 -10.12 -1.23
N ALA A 55 -8.78 -9.87 -2.49
CA ALA A 55 -9.85 -10.55 -3.22
C ALA A 55 -9.41 -11.92 -3.77
N ASP A 56 -8.10 -12.17 -3.88
CA ASP A 56 -7.53 -13.44 -4.32
C ASP A 56 -6.75 -14.12 -3.18
N PRO A 57 -7.30 -15.16 -2.53
CA PRO A 57 -6.62 -15.88 -1.46
C PRO A 57 -5.41 -16.69 -1.93
N TRP A 58 -5.23 -16.85 -3.24
CA TRP A 58 -4.06 -17.52 -3.82
C TRP A 58 -2.94 -16.55 -4.19
N HIS A 59 -3.14 -15.25 -4.02
CA HIS A 59 -2.11 -14.24 -4.25
C HIS A 59 -0.99 -14.39 -3.19
N ASP A 60 0.27 -14.34 -3.61
CA ASP A 60 1.43 -14.56 -2.71
C ASP A 60 1.43 -13.59 -1.51
N ASP A 61 1.05 -12.33 -1.74
CA ASP A 61 0.92 -11.30 -0.69
C ASP A 61 -0.42 -11.28 0.07
N TYR A 62 -1.33 -12.23 -0.17
CA TYR A 62 -2.69 -12.23 0.41
C TYR A 62 -2.69 -12.05 1.93
N GLU A 63 -1.93 -12.88 2.66
CA GLU A 63 -1.91 -12.86 4.13
C GLU A 63 -1.42 -11.50 4.67
N GLN A 64 -0.39 -10.94 4.04
CA GLN A 64 0.14 -9.64 4.44
C GLN A 64 -0.83 -8.50 4.12
N ALA A 65 -1.39 -8.48 2.91
CA ALA A 65 -2.37 -7.48 2.48
C ALA A 65 -3.64 -7.55 3.34
N TRP A 66 -4.10 -8.75 3.68
CA TRP A 66 -5.24 -8.96 4.56
C TRP A 66 -4.97 -8.41 5.96
N HIS A 67 -3.80 -8.71 6.54
CA HIS A 67 -3.41 -8.17 7.84
C HIS A 67 -3.34 -6.64 7.82
N MET A 68 -2.70 -6.06 6.80
CA MET A 68 -2.58 -4.60 6.65
C MET A 68 -3.94 -3.92 6.46
N SER A 69 -4.80 -4.48 5.63
CA SER A 69 -6.16 -3.99 5.39
C SER A 69 -6.97 -4.02 6.68
N ARG A 70 -6.89 -5.10 7.46
CA ARG A 70 -7.60 -5.22 8.74
C ARG A 70 -7.09 -4.22 9.78
N LEU A 71 -5.78 -4.00 9.86
CA LEU A 71 -5.21 -3.01 10.77
C LEU A 71 -5.64 -1.59 10.36
N ALA A 72 -5.59 -1.29 9.05
CA ALA A 72 -6.00 0.01 8.53
C ALA A 72 -7.48 0.30 8.81
N ALA A 73 -8.37 -0.66 8.56
CA ALA A 73 -9.80 -0.52 8.85
C ALA A 73 -10.07 -0.22 10.33
N ARG A 74 -9.39 -0.93 11.25
CA ARG A 74 -9.52 -0.67 12.69
C ARG A 74 -9.04 0.72 13.08
N THR A 75 -7.92 1.16 12.52
CA THR A 75 -7.38 2.49 12.79
C THR A 75 -8.30 3.58 12.25
N ALA A 76 -8.81 3.43 11.03
CA ALA A 76 -9.81 4.33 10.47
C ALA A 76 -11.04 4.47 11.39
N THR A 77 -11.65 3.35 11.81
CA THR A 77 -12.77 3.38 12.77
C THR A 77 -12.40 4.11 14.06
N SER A 78 -11.24 3.81 14.64
CA SER A 78 -10.81 4.47 15.88
C SER A 78 -10.61 5.98 15.71
N LEU A 79 -10.12 6.43 14.56
CA LEU A 79 -9.96 7.85 14.26
C LEU A 79 -11.31 8.54 14.06
N ARG A 80 -12.25 7.88 13.37
CA ARG A 80 -13.64 8.38 13.21
C ARG A 80 -14.37 8.49 14.54
N ASP A 81 -14.18 7.55 15.45
CA ASP A 81 -14.78 7.63 16.77
C ASP A 81 -14.20 8.78 17.59
N LYS A 82 -12.88 8.99 17.52
CA LYS A 82 -12.23 10.18 18.13
C LYS A 82 -12.74 11.48 17.54
N GLU A 83 -12.89 11.56 16.23
CA GLU A 83 -13.44 12.72 15.52
C GLU A 83 -14.88 13.01 15.96
N ALA A 84 -15.69 11.96 16.17
CA ALA A 84 -17.07 12.06 16.65
C ALA A 84 -17.19 12.30 18.17
N GLY A 85 -16.08 12.32 18.91
CA GLY A 85 -16.07 12.47 20.37
C GLY A 85 -16.64 11.26 21.13
N ARG A 86 -16.53 10.06 20.57
CA ARG A 86 -16.99 8.78 21.16
C ARG A 86 -15.90 8.01 21.87
#